data_AF-A0A8J6LUS2-F1
#
_entry.id   AF-A0A8J6LUS2-F1
#
_cell.length_a   1.000
_cell.length_b   1.000
_cell.length_c   1.000
_cell.angle_alpha   90.00
_cell.angle_beta   90.00
_cell.angle_gamma   90.00
#
_symmetry.space_group_name_H-M   'P 1'
#
loop_
_entity.id
_entity.type
_entity.pdbx_description
1 polymer ?
#
loop_
_entity_poly.entity_id
_entity_poly.type
_entity_poly.pdbx_seq_one_letter_code
_entity_poly.pdbx_strand_id
1 'polypeptide(L)'
;MFERFSDEARGVVARAQDEARALGHCWIGAEHLFLGVLDAPAGAGPGELEPLGLTATVWREAVLDVLGPRGRLGPTDTDAEALGTLGIDLHEIRRRAEERFGPGVLDVPPPGRAGRWRR
;
A
#
# COMPACT_ATOMS: atom_id res chain seq x y z
N MET A 1 -7.63 17.59 -17.49
CA MET A 1 -6.61 16.51 -17.35
C MET A 1 -7.14 15.15 -17.79
N PHE A 2 -8.36 14.75 -17.41
CA PHE A 2 -8.92 13.46 -17.82
C PHE A 2 -9.83 13.53 -19.08
N GLU A 3 -9.75 14.60 -19.89
CA GLU A 3 -10.67 14.79 -21.03
C GLU A 3 -10.56 13.70 -22.10
N ARG A 4 -9.45 12.93 -22.13
CA ARG A 4 -9.21 11.84 -23.08
C ARG A 4 -9.60 10.45 -22.57
N PHE A 5 -10.05 10.33 -21.32
CA PHE A 5 -10.41 9.05 -20.72
C PHE A 5 -11.91 8.80 -20.85
N SER A 6 -12.28 7.53 -21.02
CA SER A 6 -13.68 7.09 -20.87
C SER A 6 -14.19 7.43 -19.46
N ASP A 7 -15.50 7.56 -19.31
CA ASP A 7 -16.10 7.79 -17.99
C ASP A 7 -15.73 6.67 -17.01
N GLU A 8 -15.64 5.43 -17.51
CA GLU A 8 -15.22 4.26 -16.76
C GLU A 8 -13.78 4.36 -16.25
N ALA A 9 -12.83 4.72 -17.14
CA ALA A 9 -11.43 4.90 -16.76
C ALA A 9 -11.24 6.05 -15.77
N ARG A 10 -12.04 7.12 -15.89
CA ARG A 10 -12.09 8.19 -14.87
C ARG A 10 -12.57 7.67 -13.52
N GLY A 11 -13.59 6.81 -13.52
CA GLY A 11 -14.07 6.13 -12.32
C GLY A 11 -13.02 5.24 -11.66
N VAL A 12 -12.23 4.50 -12.45
CA VAL A 12 -11.12 3.67 -11.94
C VAL A 12 -10.09 4.51 -11.19
N VAL A 13 -9.67 5.65 -11.75
CA VAL A 13 -8.68 6.53 -11.11
C VAL A 13 -9.23 7.12 -9.80
N ALA A 14 -10.51 7.48 -9.77
CA ALA A 14 -11.15 7.95 -8.54
C ALA A 14 -11.16 6.86 -7.45
N ARG A 15 -11.54 5.62 -7.80
CA ARG A 15 -11.49 4.48 -6.87
C ARG A 15 -10.08 4.19 -6.39
N ALA A 16 -9.09 4.21 -7.28
CA ALA A 16 -7.69 4.02 -6.92
C ALA A 16 -7.20 5.06 -5.88
N GLN A 17 -7.69 6.30 -6.00
CA GLN A 17 -7.40 7.33 -5.01
C GLN A 17 -8.02 7.01 -3.64
N ASP A 18 -9.25 6.50 -3.62
CA ASP A 18 -9.92 6.10 -2.39
C ASP A 18 -9.24 4.89 -1.75
N GLU A 19 -8.76 3.92 -2.53
CA GLU A 19 -7.98 2.78 -2.06
C GLU A 19 -6.65 3.22 -1.45
N ALA A 20 -5.91 4.12 -2.11
CA ALA A 20 -4.68 4.66 -1.56
C ALA A 20 -4.92 5.36 -0.20
N ARG A 21 -6.02 6.09 -0.08
CA ARG A 21 -6.42 6.71 1.20
C ARG A 21 -6.80 5.68 2.25
N ALA A 22 -7.56 4.65 1.88
CA ALA A 22 -8.00 3.59 2.78
C ALA A 22 -6.82 2.79 3.34
N LEU A 23 -5.80 2.54 2.50
CA LEU A 23 -4.57 1.85 2.87
C LEU A 23 -3.55 2.77 3.57
N GLY A 24 -3.80 4.08 3.65
CA GLY A 24 -2.87 5.04 4.27
C GLY A 24 -1.63 5.36 3.41
N HIS A 25 -1.67 5.06 2.12
CA HIS A 25 -0.57 5.28 1.18
C HIS A 25 -0.56 6.74 0.69
N CYS A 26 0.62 7.35 0.66
CA CYS A 26 0.76 8.78 0.35
C CYS A 26 0.84 9.12 -1.15
N TRP A 27 0.81 8.10 -2.02
CA TRP A 27 0.74 8.23 -3.47
C TRP A 27 -0.19 7.18 -4.05
N ILE A 28 -0.73 7.46 -5.24
CA ILE A 28 -1.44 6.46 -6.04
C ILE A 28 -0.39 5.70 -6.85
N GLY A 29 -0.35 4.39 -6.64
CA GLY A 29 0.53 3.44 -7.34
C GLY A 29 -0.26 2.50 -8.25
N ALA A 30 0.46 1.60 -8.93
CA ALA A 30 -0.15 0.62 -9.83
C ALA A 30 -1.08 -0.35 -9.08
N GLU A 31 -0.72 -0.69 -7.85
CA GLU A 31 -1.49 -1.53 -6.94
C GLU A 31 -2.88 -0.94 -6.62
N HIS A 32 -2.95 0.38 -6.46
CA HIS A 32 -4.20 1.09 -6.20
C HIS A 32 -5.05 1.22 -7.46
N LEU A 33 -4.40 1.47 -8.60
CA LEU A 33 -5.07 1.47 -9.89
C LEU A 33 -5.70 0.11 -10.17
N PHE A 34 -5.00 -0.97 -9.86
CA PHE A 34 -5.51 -2.33 -10.03
C PHE A 34 -6.70 -2.62 -9.09
N LEU A 35 -6.66 -2.18 -7.82
CA LEU A 35 -7.83 -2.21 -6.94
C LEU A 35 -9.02 -1.43 -7.54
N GLY A 36 -8.76 -0.25 -8.11
CA GLY A 36 -9.77 0.56 -8.78
C GLY A 36 -10.40 -0.11 -10.01
N VAL A 37 -9.68 -1.03 -10.67
CA VAL A 37 -10.18 -1.89 -11.76
C VAL A 37 -10.99 -3.06 -11.20
N LEU A 38 -10.50 -3.72 -10.15
CA LEU A 38 -11.20 -4.84 -9.50
C LEU A 38 -12.56 -4.42 -8.90
N ASP A 39 -12.65 -3.20 -8.36
CA ASP A 39 -13.90 -2.63 -7.81
C ASP A 39 -14.70 -1.81 -8.85
N ALA A 40 -14.34 -1.87 -10.13
CA ALA A 40 -15.08 -1.21 -11.19
C ALA A 40 -16.38 -1.94 -11.55
N PRO A 41 -17.39 -1.23 -12.07
CA PRO A 41 -18.57 -1.89 -12.65
C PRO A 41 -18.17 -2.78 -13.85
N ALA A 42 -19.04 -3.73 -14.18
CA ALA A 42 -18.84 -4.64 -15.31
C ALA A 42 -18.57 -3.87 -16.62
N GLY A 43 -17.48 -4.21 -17.30
CA GLY A 43 -17.00 -3.53 -18.52
C GLY A 43 -15.53 -3.09 -18.45
N ALA A 44 -15.00 -2.87 -17.23
CA ALA A 44 -13.65 -2.34 -17.02
C ALA A 44 -12.54 -3.40 -16.87
N GLY A 45 -12.85 -4.68 -17.03
CA GLY A 45 -11.92 -5.80 -16.78
C GLY A 45 -12.12 -6.69 -15.52
N PRO A 46 -12.96 -6.37 -14.50
CA PRO A 46 -13.03 -7.22 -13.29
C PRO A 46 -13.66 -8.60 -13.54
N GLY A 47 -14.62 -8.71 -14.47
CA GLY A 47 -15.29 -9.97 -14.78
C GLY A 47 -14.36 -11.02 -15.41
N GLU A 48 -13.32 -10.58 -16.13
CA GLU A 48 -12.29 -11.47 -16.70
C GLU A 48 -11.26 -11.94 -15.67
N LEU A 49 -11.13 -11.23 -14.54
CA LEU A 49 -10.14 -11.49 -13.50
C LEU A 49 -10.70 -12.40 -12.39
N GLU A 50 -12.00 -12.36 -12.12
CA GLU A 50 -12.65 -13.23 -11.14
C GLU A 50 -12.40 -14.74 -11.36
N PRO A 51 -12.47 -15.29 -12.60
CA PRO A 51 -12.16 -16.70 -12.85
C PRO A 51 -10.72 -17.09 -12.53
N LEU A 52 -9.80 -16.12 -12.45
CA LEU A 52 -8.41 -16.31 -12.05
C LEU A 52 -8.21 -16.22 -10.53
N GLY A 53 -9.30 -16.07 -9.77
CA GLY A 53 -9.26 -15.89 -8.31
C GLY A 53 -8.83 -14.49 -7.86
N LEU A 54 -8.76 -13.53 -8.79
CA LEU A 54 -8.34 -12.16 -8.48
C LEU A 54 -9.57 -11.34 -8.09
N THR A 55 -9.68 -11.05 -6.80
CA THR A 55 -10.72 -10.17 -6.22
C THR A 55 -10.07 -8.99 -5.53
N ALA A 56 -10.80 -7.89 -5.37
CA ALA A 56 -10.31 -6.71 -4.66
C ALA A 56 -9.85 -7.04 -3.24
N THR A 57 -10.55 -7.95 -2.54
CA THR A 57 -10.18 -8.42 -1.21
C THR A 57 -8.81 -9.11 -1.20
N VAL A 58 -8.63 -10.13 -2.05
CA VAL A 58 -7.37 -10.90 -2.14
C VAL A 58 -6.21 -9.97 -2.52
N TRP A 59 -6.44 -9.07 -3.47
CA TRP A 59 -5.40 -8.14 -3.89
C TRP A 59 -5.05 -7.13 -2.80
N ARG A 60 -6.03 -6.65 -2.03
CA ARG A 60 -5.80 -5.71 -0.92
C ARG A 60 -4.94 -6.35 0.17
N GLU A 61 -5.17 -7.62 0.49
CA GLU A 61 -4.32 -8.38 1.42
C GLU A 61 -2.90 -8.51 0.90
N ALA A 62 -2.71 -8.89 -0.37
CA ALA A 62 -1.39 -9.00 -0.98
C ALA A 62 -0.63 -7.66 -1.00
N VAL A 63 -1.32 -6.55 -1.26
CA VAL A 63 -0.73 -5.21 -1.23
C VAL A 63 -0.22 -4.86 0.17
N LEU A 64 -1.00 -5.16 1.21
CA LEU A 64 -0.60 -4.91 2.60
C LEU A 64 0.57 -5.80 3.02
N ASP A 65 0.60 -7.05 2.57
CA ASP A 65 1.69 -7.99 2.83
C ASP A 65 3.02 -7.50 2.22
N VAL A 66 2.98 -7.06 0.95
CA VAL A 66 4.21 -6.68 0.21
C VAL A 66 4.67 -5.25 0.50
N LEU A 67 3.74 -4.29 0.52
CA LEU A 67 4.10 -2.86 0.65
C LEU A 67 3.95 -2.32 2.07
N GLY A 68 3.35 -3.08 2.97
CA GLY A 68 2.99 -2.63 4.30
C GLY A 68 2.02 -1.44 4.30
N PRO A 69 1.69 -0.88 5.47
CA PRO A 69 0.68 0.18 5.64
C PRO A 69 1.05 1.54 5.01
N ARG A 70 2.15 1.65 4.28
CA ARG A 70 2.74 2.92 3.83
C ARG A 70 3.07 2.94 2.35
N GLY A 71 2.73 1.87 1.63
CA GLY A 71 2.93 1.77 0.18
C GLY A 71 4.41 1.68 -0.21
N ARG A 72 5.29 1.34 0.71
CA ARG A 72 6.74 1.34 0.50
C ARG A 72 7.28 -0.02 0.88
N LEU A 73 7.99 -0.67 -0.05
CA LEU A 73 8.65 -1.96 0.18
C LEU A 73 9.50 -1.87 1.45
N GLY A 74 8.99 -2.46 2.53
CA GLY A 74 9.78 -2.81 3.70
C GLY A 74 10.43 -4.17 3.48
N PRO A 75 11.44 -4.55 4.28
CA PRO A 75 11.91 -5.93 4.27
C PRO A 75 10.74 -6.85 4.63
N THR A 76 10.40 -7.75 3.72
CA THR A 76 9.46 -8.85 3.95
C THR A 76 10.06 -9.86 4.94
N ASP A 77 9.25 -10.81 5.43
CA ASP A 77 9.78 -11.91 6.24
C ASP A 77 10.86 -12.71 5.48
N THR A 78 10.67 -12.89 4.17
CA THR A 78 11.69 -13.48 3.29
C THR A 78 12.99 -12.66 3.26
N ASP A 79 12.89 -11.32 3.20
CA ASP A 79 14.07 -10.45 3.25
C ASP A 79 14.78 -10.54 4.60
N ALA A 80 14.03 -10.67 5.69
CA ALA A 80 14.58 -10.84 7.03
C ALA A 80 15.38 -12.15 7.16
N GLU A 81 14.84 -13.26 6.64
CA GLU A 81 15.55 -14.55 6.60
C GLU A 81 16.80 -14.50 5.72
N ALA A 82 16.72 -13.88 4.54
CA ALA A 82 17.86 -13.73 3.64
C ALA A 82 19.00 -12.93 4.29
N LEU A 83 18.65 -11.83 4.97
CA LEU A 83 19.61 -11.01 5.71
C LEU A 83 20.20 -11.77 6.92
N GLY A 84 19.43 -12.64 7.56
CA GLY A 84 19.91 -13.55 8.61
C GLY A 84 21.05 -14.45 8.14
N THR A 85 21.04 -14.89 6.88
CA THR A 85 22.14 -15.66 6.26
C THR A 85 23.45 -14.85 6.18
N LEU A 86 23.35 -13.52 6.09
CA LEU A 86 24.49 -12.60 6.15
C LEU A 86 24.87 -12.19 7.58
N GLY A 87 24.19 -12.75 8.60
CA GLY A 87 24.38 -12.41 10.01
C GLY A 87 23.69 -11.10 10.44
N ILE A 88 22.75 -10.60 9.65
CA ILE A 88 21.99 -9.37 9.95
C ILE A 88 20.63 -9.77 10.54
N ASP A 89 20.49 -9.65 11.85
CA ASP A 89 19.22 -9.89 12.56
C ASP A 89 18.38 -8.60 12.61
N LEU A 90 17.35 -8.53 11.77
CA LEU A 90 16.44 -7.38 11.71
C LEU A 90 15.61 -7.20 13.00
N HIS A 91 15.27 -8.28 13.71
CA HIS A 91 14.52 -8.19 14.96
C HIS A 91 15.37 -7.55 16.06
N GLU A 92 16.64 -7.94 16.14
CA GLU A 92 17.60 -7.34 17.07
C GLU A 92 17.89 -5.88 16.73
N ILE A 93 18.04 -5.55 15.45
CA ILE A 93 18.21 -4.16 15.00
C ILE A 93 17.01 -3.31 15.43
N ARG A 94 15.78 -3.79 15.19
CA ARG A 94 14.56 -3.08 15.59
C ARG A 94 14.49 -2.89 17.10
N ARG A 95 14.70 -3.96 17.88
CA ARG A 95 14.68 -3.90 19.35
C ARG A 95 15.69 -2.87 19.88
N ARG A 96 16.94 -2.90 19.41
CA ARG A 96 17.97 -1.93 19.82
C ARG A 96 17.64 -0.50 19.44
N ALA A 97 17.04 -0.30 18.26
CA ALA A 97 16.60 1.02 17.84
C ALA A 97 15.53 1.55 18.80
N GLU A 98 14.51 0.75 19.10
CA GLU A 98 13.42 1.14 20.01
C GLU A 98 13.92 1.38 21.45
N GLU A 99 14.83 0.56 21.96
CA GLU A 99 15.43 0.74 23.28
C GLU A 99 16.21 2.04 23.39
N ARG A 100 16.92 2.43 22.33
CA ARG A 100 17.83 3.58 22.34
C ARG A 100 17.15 4.89 21.99
N PHE A 101 16.18 4.85 21.09
CA PHE A 101 15.56 6.05 20.51
C PHE A 101 14.07 6.19 20.88
N GLY A 102 13.48 5.19 21.53
CA GLY A 102 12.09 5.18 21.97
C GLY A 102 11.21 4.21 21.17
N PRO A 103 10.08 3.76 21.76
CA PRO A 103 9.16 2.83 21.11
C PRO A 103 8.61 3.44 19.81
N GLY A 104 8.56 2.62 18.76
CA GLY A 104 8.09 3.06 17.45
C GLY A 104 9.01 4.07 16.75
N VAL A 105 10.30 4.17 17.10
CA VAL A 105 11.25 5.02 16.37
C VAL A 105 11.35 4.66 14.88
N LEU A 106 11.21 3.37 14.56
CA LEU A 106 11.21 2.87 13.18
C LEU A 106 9.79 2.91 12.57
N ASP A 107 8.77 3.13 13.40
CA ASP A 107 7.43 3.37 12.92
C ASP A 107 7.41 4.77 12.33
N VAL A 108 7.12 4.86 11.03
CA VAL A 108 6.90 6.17 10.43
C VAL A 108 5.65 6.81 11.11
N PRO A 109 5.58 8.13 11.32
CA PRO A 109 4.39 8.73 11.92
C PRO A 109 3.14 8.47 11.04
N PRO A 110 1.93 8.40 11.63
CA PRO A 110 0.69 8.37 10.82
C PRO A 110 0.68 9.58 9.87
N PRO A 111 0.08 9.48 8.68
CA PRO A 111 -0.02 10.62 7.78
C PRO A 111 -0.64 11.78 8.54
N GLY A 112 0.17 12.80 8.83
CA GLY A 112 -0.24 13.90 9.68
C GLY A 112 -1.44 14.60 9.05
N ARG A 113 -2.52 14.79 9.82
CA ARG A 113 -3.43 15.90 9.57
C ARG A 113 -2.54 17.13 9.54
N ALA A 114 -2.27 17.68 8.36
CA ALA A 114 -1.47 18.87 8.18
C ALA A 114 -1.91 19.89 9.23
N GLY A 115 -1.04 20.09 10.23
CA GLY A 115 -1.30 20.99 11.32
C GLY A 115 -1.53 22.35 10.71
N ARG A 116 -2.77 22.81 10.87
CA ARG A 116 -3.18 24.20 11.01
C ARG A 116 -2.02 25.06 11.51
N TRP A 117 -1.20 25.60 10.61
CA TRP A 117 -0.28 26.68 10.96
C TRP A 117 -1.14 27.93 11.13
N ARG A 118 -1.69 28.07 12.34
CA ARG A 118 -2.07 29.37 12.88
C ARG A 118 -0.76 30.04 13.29
N ARG A 119 -0.36 31.07 12.56
CA ARG A 119 -0.07 32.43 13.06
C ARG A 119 0.30 33.30 11.86
#